data_AF-A0A1W1C3E1-F1
#
_entry.id   AF-A0A1W1C3E1-F1
#
_cell.length_a   1.000
_cell.length_b   1.000
_cell.length_c   1.000
_cell.angle_alpha   90.00
_cell.angle_beta   90.00
_cell.angle_gamma   90.00
#
_symmetry.space_group_name_H-M   'P 1'
#
loop_
_entity.id
_entity.type
_entity.pdbx_description
1 polymer ?
#
loop_
_entity_poly.entity_id
_entity_poly.type
_entity_poly.pdbx_seq_one_letter_code
_entity_poly.pdbx_strand_id
1 'polypeptide(L)'
;MRKLLSIALMSLSLFVFSGCGGGGSTSTPVYPDTPVNPPVYPDEPIYPDEPVSPEIIYSIDIMNLDDGYSLEGYSSDGELVILEYCHGTYNYYRGADYFYGDFSTNQFTVNMYDNDGGSYVIDTDAGFIDVGINYYIFDINSDITVDSITPLTNCY
;
A
#
# COMPACT_ATOMS: atom_id res chain seq x y z
N MET A 1 -5.16 34.53 -38.53
CA MET A 1 -5.26 34.85 -37.08
C MET A 1 -3.84 34.76 -36.52
N ARG A 2 -3.04 35.84 -36.51
CA ARG A 2 -2.77 36.72 -35.35
C ARG A 2 -2.72 35.89 -34.04
N LYS A 3 -1.53 35.48 -33.60
CA LYS A 3 -0.60 36.18 -32.68
C LYS A 3 -1.06 36.15 -31.20
N LEU A 4 -0.17 35.57 -30.37
CA LEU A 4 0.19 35.92 -28.98
C LEU A 4 -0.70 35.45 -27.82
N LEU A 5 -0.09 34.61 -26.96
CA LEU A 5 -0.32 34.51 -25.51
C LEU A 5 1.08 34.27 -24.90
N SER A 6 1.80 35.29 -24.42
CA SER A 6 1.85 35.80 -23.03
C SER A 6 2.17 34.72 -21.98
N ILE A 7 3.40 34.68 -21.42
CA ILE A 7 3.84 35.33 -20.16
C ILE A 7 3.24 34.57 -18.94
N ALA A 8 3.99 33.97 -17.99
CA ALA A 8 4.89 34.63 -17.06
C ALA A 8 5.60 33.65 -16.08
N LEU A 9 6.74 34.11 -15.55
CA LEU A 9 7.30 33.93 -14.19
C LEU A 9 7.60 32.52 -13.64
N MET A 10 8.87 32.27 -13.28
CA MET A 10 9.34 32.56 -11.91
C MET A 10 10.86 32.45 -11.79
N SER A 11 11.47 33.57 -11.39
CA SER A 11 12.86 33.71 -10.96
C SER A 11 12.98 33.41 -9.47
N LEU A 12 13.91 32.54 -9.05
CA LEU A 12 14.31 32.46 -7.64
C LEU A 12 15.82 32.17 -7.51
N SER A 13 16.55 33.29 -7.37
CA SER A 13 17.79 33.53 -6.62
C SER A 13 18.73 32.37 -6.23
N LEU A 14 19.95 32.45 -6.78
CA LEU A 14 21.18 31.82 -6.30
C LEU A 14 21.52 32.25 -4.86
N PHE A 15 21.87 31.30 -4.01
CA PHE A 15 22.69 31.54 -2.81
C PHE A 15 24.12 31.08 -3.08
N VAL A 16 25.04 32.05 -3.13
CA VAL A 16 26.49 31.83 -3.14
C VAL A 16 26.97 31.91 -1.70
N PHE A 17 27.49 30.80 -1.17
CA PHE A 17 28.22 30.80 0.11
C PHE A 17 29.64 31.34 -0.11
N SER A 18 29.84 32.60 0.25
CA SER A 18 31.17 33.19 0.50
C SER A 18 31.43 33.20 2.00
N GLY A 19 32.48 32.52 2.45
CA GLY A 19 32.87 32.49 3.86
C GLY A 19 34.22 31.80 4.07
N CYS A 20 35.26 32.30 3.42
CA CYS A 20 36.66 31.95 3.65
C CYS A 20 37.35 33.10 4.40
N GLY A 21 37.85 32.82 5.60
CA GLY A 21 38.70 33.69 6.42
C GLY A 21 38.71 33.16 7.85
N GLY A 22 39.81 32.84 8.51
CA GLY A 22 41.22 33.12 8.25
C GLY A 22 41.84 33.74 9.50
N GLY A 23 42.55 32.92 10.29
CA GLY A 23 43.76 33.28 11.06
C GLY A 23 43.66 34.21 12.28
N GLY A 24 44.22 33.77 13.41
CA GLY A 24 44.55 34.67 14.52
C GLY A 24 44.93 33.94 15.80
N SER A 25 46.18 33.46 15.87
CA SER A 25 46.77 32.83 17.06
C SER A 25 46.92 33.82 18.22
N THR A 26 46.39 33.45 19.39
CA THR A 26 46.81 34.03 20.66
C THR A 26 47.31 32.89 21.55
N SER A 27 48.61 32.88 21.79
CA SER A 27 49.33 31.95 22.64
C SER A 27 48.92 32.13 24.10
N THR A 28 48.18 31.17 24.65
CA THR A 28 47.96 31.03 26.09
C THR A 28 48.86 29.91 26.65
N PRO A 29 49.34 30.05 27.90
CA PRO A 29 50.35 29.17 28.48
C PRO A 29 49.87 27.73 28.67
N VAL A 30 50.76 26.79 28.34
CA VAL A 30 50.60 25.34 28.55
C VAL A 30 50.57 25.04 30.05
N TYR A 31 49.43 24.57 30.54
CA TYR A 31 49.34 23.85 31.82
C TYR A 31 49.52 22.35 31.53
N PRO A 32 50.20 21.59 32.39
CA PRO A 32 50.37 20.15 32.19
C PRO A 32 49.02 19.44 32.24
N ASP A 33 48.67 18.76 31.15
CA ASP A 33 47.47 17.93 31.03
C ASP A 33 47.54 16.74 32.00
N THR A 34 46.75 16.78 33.07
CA THR A 34 46.26 15.54 33.67
C THR A 34 45.33 14.88 32.66
N PRO A 35 45.57 13.62 32.24
CA PRO A 35 44.66 12.93 31.34
C PRO A 35 43.34 12.70 32.07
N VAL A 36 42.37 13.58 31.84
CA VAL A 36 40.98 13.32 32.19
C VAL A 36 40.46 12.39 31.12
N ASN A 37 40.51 11.08 31.38
CA ASN A 37 39.72 10.14 30.59
C ASN A 37 38.25 10.53 30.81
N PRO A 38 37.51 10.97 29.77
CA PRO A 38 36.08 11.14 29.91
C PRO A 38 35.48 9.77 30.26
N PRO A 39 34.51 9.68 31.18
CA PRO A 39 33.77 8.44 31.36
C PRO A 39 33.17 8.06 30.02
N VAL A 40 33.54 6.88 29.50
CA VAL A 40 32.85 6.27 28.38
C VAL A 40 31.49 5.87 28.92
N TYR A 41 30.48 6.67 28.60
CA TYR A 41 29.10 6.28 28.84
C TYR A 41 28.80 5.10 27.91
N PRO A 42 28.21 4.00 28.41
CA PRO A 42 27.73 2.94 27.53
C PRO A 42 26.78 3.54 26.51
N ASP A 43 26.91 3.16 25.24
CA ASP A 43 25.92 3.49 24.23
C ASP A 43 24.53 3.07 24.76
N GLU A 44 23.54 3.94 24.56
CA GLU A 44 22.17 3.62 24.94
C GLU A 44 21.78 2.27 24.33
N PRO A 45 21.07 1.39 25.08
CA PRO A 45 20.61 0.14 24.52
C PRO A 45 19.77 0.43 23.28
N ILE A 46 20.22 -0.07 22.13
CA ILE A 46 19.42 -0.08 20.90
C ILE A 46 18.23 -0.98 21.20
N TYR A 47 17.09 -0.37 21.50
CA TYR A 47 15.84 -1.11 21.57
C TYR A 47 15.50 -1.58 20.16
N PRO A 48 15.02 -2.82 20.00
CA PRO A 48 14.51 -3.28 18.71
C PRO A 48 13.45 -2.28 18.22
N ASP A 49 13.50 -1.95 16.93
CA ASP A 49 12.45 -1.16 16.29
C ASP A 49 11.07 -1.73 16.67
N GLU A 50 10.12 -0.84 17.00
CA GLU A 50 8.79 -1.25 17.43
C GLU A 50 8.16 -2.24 16.42
N PRO A 51 7.41 -3.25 16.90
CA PRO A 51 6.78 -4.20 16.00
C PRO A 51 5.88 -3.46 15.01
N VAL A 52 6.14 -3.65 13.72
CA VAL A 52 5.31 -3.10 12.65
C VAL A 52 3.91 -3.69 12.80
N SER A 53 2.94 -2.85 13.15
CA SER A 53 1.53 -3.24 13.18
C SER A 53 1.10 -3.64 11.76
N PRO A 54 0.34 -4.73 11.57
CA PRO A 54 -0.22 -5.03 10.26
C PRO A 54 -1.04 -3.84 9.77
N GLU A 55 -0.86 -3.49 8.50
CA GLU A 55 -1.66 -2.46 7.84
C GLU A 55 -3.10 -2.97 7.70
N ILE A 56 -4.05 -2.25 8.31
CA ILE A 56 -5.47 -2.61 8.23
C ILE A 56 -6.06 -1.90 7.03
N ILE A 57 -6.51 -2.68 6.04
CA ILE A 57 -7.16 -2.17 4.83
C ILE A 57 -8.66 -2.29 5.01
N TYR A 58 -9.37 -1.16 4.88
CA TYR A 58 -10.83 -1.09 5.00
C TYR A 58 -11.54 -0.96 3.65
N SER A 59 -10.81 -0.61 2.60
CA SER A 59 -11.33 -0.33 1.27
C SER A 59 -10.24 -0.53 0.23
N ILE A 60 -10.58 -1.09 -0.92
CA ILE A 60 -9.68 -1.24 -2.06
C ILE A 60 -10.36 -0.78 -3.35
N ASP A 61 -9.63 0.00 -4.15
CA ASP A 61 -10.01 0.30 -5.54
C ASP A 61 -9.88 -0.96 -6.39
N ILE A 62 -10.95 -1.36 -7.08
CA ILE A 62 -10.95 -2.58 -7.88
C ILE A 62 -9.88 -2.57 -8.97
N MET A 63 -9.44 -1.40 -9.43
CA MET A 63 -8.35 -1.28 -10.40
C MET A 63 -7.00 -1.77 -9.86
N ASN A 64 -6.85 -1.85 -8.54
CA ASN A 64 -5.63 -2.32 -7.87
C ASN A 64 -5.70 -3.78 -7.44
N LEU A 65 -6.78 -4.51 -7.74
CA LEU A 65 -6.88 -5.95 -7.38
C LEU A 65 -5.76 -6.80 -7.98
N ASP A 66 -5.15 -6.33 -9.07
CA ASP A 66 -3.99 -6.97 -9.71
C ASP A 66 -2.74 -7.01 -8.81
N ASP A 67 -2.62 -6.05 -7.88
CA ASP A 67 -1.48 -5.91 -6.97
C ASP A 67 -1.45 -6.97 -5.85
N GLY A 68 -2.49 -7.82 -5.73
CA GLY A 68 -2.50 -8.93 -4.80
C GLY A 68 -3.29 -8.72 -3.52
N TYR A 69 -4.53 -9.21 -3.47
CA TYR A 69 -5.39 -9.06 -2.29
C TYR A 69 -6.23 -10.31 -2.02
N SER A 70 -6.40 -10.64 -0.74
CA SER A 70 -7.33 -11.63 -0.24
C SER A 70 -8.50 -10.93 0.44
N LEU A 71 -9.71 -11.22 -0.03
CA LEU A 71 -10.97 -10.77 0.54
C LEU A 71 -11.58 -11.96 1.27
N GLU A 72 -11.71 -11.85 2.58
CA GLU A 72 -12.36 -12.86 3.41
C GLU A 72 -13.70 -12.33 3.90
N GLY A 73 -14.74 -13.16 3.82
CA GLY A 73 -16.09 -12.77 4.20
C GLY A 73 -17.03 -13.97 4.32
N TYR A 74 -18.32 -13.70 4.38
CA TYR A 74 -19.35 -14.73 4.52
C TYR A 74 -20.47 -14.54 3.51
N SER A 75 -20.99 -15.63 2.97
CA SER A 75 -22.20 -15.63 2.15
C SER A 75 -23.47 -15.58 3.00
N SER A 76 -24.62 -15.31 2.37
CA SER A 76 -25.93 -15.22 3.06
C SER A 76 -26.36 -16.46 3.82
N ASP A 77 -25.83 -17.64 3.47
CA ASP A 77 -26.04 -18.90 4.18
C ASP A 77 -25.02 -19.17 5.31
N GLY A 78 -24.07 -18.26 5.52
CA GLY A 78 -23.09 -18.31 6.62
C GLY A 78 -21.82 -19.11 6.31
N GLU A 79 -21.63 -19.54 5.06
CA GLU A 79 -20.39 -20.16 4.63
C GLU A 79 -19.26 -19.13 4.48
N LEU A 80 -18.04 -19.53 4.84
CA LEU A 80 -16.84 -18.71 4.63
C LEU A 80 -16.58 -18.63 3.12
N VAL A 81 -16.36 -17.41 2.64
CA VAL A 81 -15.98 -17.12 1.26
C VAL A 81 -14.63 -16.41 1.27
N ILE A 82 -13.70 -16.90 0.47
CA ILE A 82 -12.39 -16.28 0.25
C ILE A 82 -12.23 -16.02 -1.25
N LEU A 83 -11.89 -14.79 -1.59
CA LEU A 83 -11.57 -14.33 -2.94
C LEU A 83 -10.15 -13.79 -2.94
N GLU A 84 -9.27 -14.43 -3.67
CA GLU A 84 -7.88 -13.98 -3.82
C GLU A 84 -7.66 -13.50 -5.24
N TYR A 85 -7.14 -12.28 -5.41
CA TYR A 85 -6.80 -11.69 -6.70
C TYR A 85 -5.30 -11.46 -6.78
N CYS A 86 -4.69 -11.80 -7.91
CA CYS A 86 -3.25 -11.74 -8.10
C CYS A 86 -2.87 -11.83 -9.58
N HIS A 87 -2.15 -10.85 -10.14
CA HIS A 87 -1.57 -10.90 -11.49
C HIS A 87 -2.54 -11.38 -12.60
N GLY A 88 -3.75 -10.84 -12.62
CA GLY A 88 -4.79 -11.12 -13.61
C GLY A 88 -5.54 -12.41 -13.36
N THR A 89 -5.22 -13.13 -12.29
CA THR A 89 -5.87 -14.37 -11.90
C THR A 89 -6.61 -14.21 -10.57
N TYR A 90 -7.65 -15.03 -10.38
CA TYR A 90 -8.37 -15.10 -9.12
C TYR A 90 -8.57 -16.55 -8.66
N ASN A 91 -8.67 -16.72 -7.35
CA ASN A 91 -9.13 -17.95 -6.71
C ASN A 91 -10.39 -17.63 -5.91
N TYR A 92 -11.39 -18.49 -6.03
CA TYR A 92 -12.62 -18.44 -5.24
C TYR A 92 -12.73 -19.71 -4.41
N TYR A 93 -12.89 -19.56 -3.10
CA TYR A 93 -13.16 -20.63 -2.16
C TYR A 93 -14.49 -20.34 -1.46
N ARG A 94 -15.37 -21.34 -1.38
CA ARG A 94 -16.57 -21.29 -0.54
C ARG A 94 -16.79 -22.63 0.12
N GLY A 95 -16.59 -22.71 1.44
CA GLY A 95 -16.64 -23.99 2.15
C GLY A 95 -15.66 -25.01 1.55
N ALA A 96 -16.19 -26.08 0.93
CA ALA A 96 -15.41 -27.10 0.23
C ALA A 96 -15.28 -26.88 -1.28
N ASP A 97 -16.04 -25.93 -1.84
CA ASP A 97 -16.05 -25.63 -3.26
C ASP A 97 -14.93 -24.67 -3.63
N TYR A 98 -14.35 -24.87 -4.81
CA TYR A 98 -13.23 -24.09 -5.33
C TYR A 98 -13.29 -23.97 -6.85
N PHE A 99 -13.04 -22.78 -7.36
CA PHE A 99 -12.75 -22.54 -8.77
C PHE A 99 -11.79 -21.36 -8.92
N TYR A 100 -11.15 -21.27 -10.09
CA TYR A 100 -10.12 -20.28 -10.37
C TYR A 100 -10.08 -19.98 -11.86
N GLY A 101 -9.52 -18.82 -12.20
CA GLY A 101 -9.31 -18.42 -13.58
C GLY A 101 -8.80 -17.00 -13.68
N ASP A 102 -9.14 -16.34 -14.78
CA ASP A 102 -8.70 -14.98 -15.05
C ASP A 102 -9.75 -13.97 -14.60
N PHE A 103 -9.32 -12.78 -14.17
CA PHE A 103 -10.22 -11.67 -13.91
C PHE A 103 -9.84 -10.44 -14.73
N SER A 104 -10.80 -9.53 -14.88
CA SER A 104 -10.58 -8.22 -15.45
C SER A 104 -11.50 -7.20 -14.79
N THR A 105 -11.03 -5.97 -14.69
CA THR A 105 -11.74 -4.90 -14.00
C THR A 105 -12.17 -3.80 -14.97
N ASN A 106 -13.30 -3.21 -14.64
CA ASN A 106 -13.85 -1.99 -15.20
C ASN A 106 -13.86 -0.93 -14.07
N GLN A 107 -14.25 0.30 -14.38
CA GLN A 107 -14.58 1.31 -13.39
C GLN A 107 -15.50 0.84 -12.24
N PHE A 108 -16.44 -0.09 -12.46
CA PHE A 108 -17.40 -0.52 -11.42
C PHE A 108 -17.53 -2.03 -11.22
N THR A 109 -16.97 -2.83 -12.12
CA THR A 109 -17.18 -4.29 -12.08
C THR A 109 -15.88 -5.07 -12.06
N VAL A 110 -15.91 -6.18 -11.32
CA VAL A 110 -14.90 -7.24 -11.39
C VAL A 110 -15.51 -8.39 -12.18
N ASN A 111 -14.98 -8.65 -13.37
CA ASN A 111 -15.42 -9.75 -14.23
C ASN A 111 -14.45 -10.91 -14.03
N MET A 112 -14.98 -12.08 -13.69
CA MET A 112 -14.23 -13.28 -13.37
C MET A 112 -14.60 -14.38 -14.36
N TYR A 113 -13.61 -15.03 -14.95
CA TYR A 113 -13.77 -16.09 -15.94
C TYR A 113 -13.04 -17.33 -15.45
N ASP A 114 -13.77 -18.38 -15.07
CA ASP A 114 -13.12 -19.62 -14.62
C ASP A 114 -12.60 -20.44 -15.81
N ASN A 115 -11.69 -21.37 -15.50
CA ASN A 115 -11.09 -22.24 -16.51
C ASN A 115 -12.02 -23.33 -17.08
N ASP A 116 -13.20 -23.53 -16.49
CA ASP A 116 -14.23 -24.47 -16.93
C ASP A 116 -15.30 -23.81 -17.82
N GLY A 117 -15.18 -22.50 -18.08
CA GLY A 117 -16.04 -21.72 -18.96
C GLY A 117 -17.15 -20.94 -18.25
N GLY A 118 -17.11 -20.86 -16.92
CA GLY A 118 -17.95 -19.96 -16.12
C GLY A 118 -17.54 -18.50 -16.28
N SER A 119 -18.54 -17.62 -16.15
CA SER A 119 -18.37 -16.17 -16.20
C SER A 119 -19.20 -15.59 -15.06
N TYR A 120 -18.58 -14.74 -14.26
CA TYR A 120 -19.14 -14.19 -13.04
C TYR A 120 -18.80 -12.70 -12.94
N VAL A 121 -19.66 -11.94 -12.27
CA VAL A 121 -19.46 -10.49 -12.12
C VAL A 121 -19.75 -10.09 -10.68
N ILE A 122 -18.88 -9.25 -10.13
CA ILE A 122 -19.16 -8.46 -8.93
C ILE A 122 -19.39 -7.03 -9.40
N ASP A 123 -20.59 -6.50 -9.17
CA ASP A 123 -20.87 -5.08 -9.34
C ASP A 123 -20.64 -4.37 -8.01
N THR A 124 -19.71 -3.41 -8.02
CA THR A 124 -19.33 -2.67 -6.80
C THR A 124 -20.04 -1.33 -6.68
N ASP A 125 -20.81 -0.92 -7.69
CA ASP A 125 -21.46 0.39 -7.87
C ASP A 125 -20.51 1.61 -7.92
N ALA A 126 -19.41 1.60 -7.16
CA ALA A 126 -18.52 2.73 -6.92
C ALA A 126 -17.07 2.48 -7.34
N GLY A 127 -16.71 1.25 -7.73
CA GLY A 127 -15.32 0.89 -8.06
C GLY A 127 -14.47 0.52 -6.84
N PHE A 128 -15.11 0.27 -5.70
CA PHE A 128 -14.43 -0.07 -4.45
C PHE A 128 -15.04 -1.32 -3.80
N ILE A 129 -14.17 -2.13 -3.20
CA ILE A 129 -14.58 -3.20 -2.29
C ILE A 129 -14.26 -2.76 -0.87
N ASP A 130 -15.29 -2.66 -0.04
CA ASP A 130 -15.23 -2.15 1.32
C ASP A 130 -15.54 -3.25 2.34
N VAL A 131 -14.83 -3.21 3.48
CA VAL A 131 -15.14 -4.06 4.62
C VAL A 131 -16.50 -3.70 5.21
N GLY A 132 -17.30 -4.73 5.51
CA GLY A 132 -18.66 -4.63 6.05
C GLY A 132 -19.75 -4.48 5.00
N ILE A 133 -19.40 -4.45 3.72
CA ILE A 133 -20.35 -4.33 2.61
C ILE A 133 -20.64 -5.69 1.99
N ASN A 134 -21.91 -5.90 1.63
CA ASN A 134 -22.37 -7.09 0.93
C ASN A 134 -22.34 -6.84 -0.58
N TYR A 135 -21.62 -7.70 -1.30
CA TYR A 135 -21.53 -7.67 -2.76
C TYR A 135 -22.17 -8.91 -3.34
N TYR A 136 -22.99 -8.72 -4.36
CA TYR A 136 -23.60 -9.82 -5.09
C TYR A 136 -22.69 -10.31 -6.22
N ILE A 137 -22.56 -11.63 -6.34
CA ILE A 137 -21.81 -12.30 -7.40
C ILE A 137 -22.81 -12.90 -8.38
N PHE A 138 -22.93 -12.26 -9.54
CA PHE A 138 -23.81 -12.69 -10.62
C PHE A 138 -23.42 -14.08 -11.17
N ASP A 139 -24.40 -14.75 -11.78
CA ASP A 139 -24.33 -16.10 -12.37
C ASP A 139 -24.12 -17.26 -11.38
N ILE A 140 -23.37 -17.10 -10.28
CA ILE A 140 -23.39 -18.07 -9.17
C ILE A 140 -24.58 -17.86 -8.21
N ASN A 141 -25.29 -16.75 -8.33
CA ASN A 141 -26.40 -16.36 -7.44
C ASN A 141 -26.03 -16.40 -5.96
N SER A 142 -24.87 -15.83 -5.63
CA SER A 142 -24.34 -15.78 -4.27
C SER A 142 -23.95 -14.36 -3.91
N ASP A 143 -23.62 -14.15 -2.65
CA ASP A 143 -23.20 -12.87 -2.11
C ASP A 143 -22.01 -13.10 -1.17
N ILE A 144 -21.25 -12.04 -0.94
CA ILE A 144 -20.18 -12.00 0.03
C ILE A 144 -20.29 -10.71 0.84
N THR A 145 -20.42 -10.84 2.15
CA THR A 145 -20.19 -9.73 3.09
C THR A 145 -18.72 -9.75 3.48
N VAL A 146 -17.96 -8.76 3.01
CA VAL A 146 -16.51 -8.69 3.24
C VAL A 146 -16.25 -8.37 4.70
N ASP A 147 -15.46 -9.19 5.39
CA ASP A 147 -15.09 -8.99 6.80
C ASP A 147 -13.64 -8.49 6.93
N SER A 148 -12.77 -8.89 6.01
CA SER A 148 -11.39 -8.39 5.97
C SER A 148 -10.81 -8.35 4.55
N ILE A 149 -9.83 -7.47 4.38
CA ILE A 149 -9.02 -7.31 3.16
C ILE A 149 -7.57 -7.37 3.60
N THR A 150 -6.81 -8.31 3.02
CA THR A 150 -5.40 -8.54 3.37
C THR A 150 -4.53 -8.54 2.12
N PRO A 151 -3.44 -7.75 2.06
CA PRO A 151 -2.47 -7.84 0.98
C PRO A 151 -1.83 -9.24 0.90
N LEU A 152 -1.73 -9.77 -0.31
CA LEU A 152 -1.05 -11.03 -0.55
C LEU A 152 0.44 -10.77 -0.76
N THR A 153 1.27 -11.20 0.19
CA THR A 153 2.73 -11.02 0.13
C THR A 153 3.41 -11.76 -1.02
N ASN A 154 2.73 -12.73 -1.64
CA ASN A 154 3.25 -13.56 -2.73
C ASN A 154 2.76 -13.08 -4.11
N CYS A 155 2.13 -11.91 -4.19
CA CYS A 155 1.60 -11.31 -5.42
C CYS A 155 2.44 -10.13 -5.93
N TYR A 156 3.71 -10.05 -5.53
CA TYR A 156 4.67 -9.05 -5.96
C TYR A 156 5.87 -9.68 -6.68
#